data_AF-A0A6B0SVL3-F1
#
_entry.id   AF-A0A6B0SVL3-F1
#
_cell.length_a   1.000
_cell.length_b   1.000
_cell.length_c   1.000
_cell.angle_alpha   90.00
_cell.angle_beta   90.00
_cell.angle_gamma   90.00
#
_symmetry.space_group_name_H-M   'P 1'
#
loop_
_entity.id
_entity.type
_entity.pdbx_description
1 polymer ?
#
loop_
_entity_poly.entity_id
_entity_poly.type
_entity_poly.pdbx_seq_one_letter_code
_entity_poly.pdbx_strand_id
1 'polypeptide(L)' 'MNNPLLIRFLIFAVLLVSLGFAIGAMLTPPDPFTQLLTVPVILLVTIPLSYWVVYKRGLPV' A
#
# COMPACT_ATOMS: atom_id res chain seq x y z
N MET A 1 2.12 -8.39 23.03
CA MET A 1 3.12 -7.77 22.11
C MET A 1 2.46 -6.59 21.40
N ASN A 2 2.42 -5.41 22.02
CA ASN A 2 1.91 -4.21 21.36
C ASN A 2 3.10 -3.53 20.68
N ASN A 3 3.32 -3.82 19.39
CA ASN A 3 4.33 -3.12 18.60
C ASN A 3 3.65 -1.99 17.83
N PRO A 4 3.66 -0.74 18.35
CA PRO A 4 2.92 0.37 17.76
C PRO A 4 3.41 0.72 16.34
N LEU A 5 4.69 0.47 16.03
CA LEU A 5 5.23 0.70 14.69
C LEU A 5 4.70 -0.31 13.68
N LEU A 6 4.59 -1.58 14.08
CA LEU A 6 4.00 -2.62 13.23
C LEU A 6 2.53 -2.30 12.92
N ILE A 7 1.75 -1.90 13.93
CA ILE A 7 0.34 -1.53 13.72
C ILE A 7 0.24 -0.34 12.75
N ARG A 8 1.06 0.70 12.93
CA ARG A 8 1.09 1.85 12.03
C ARG A 8 1.49 1.46 10.61
N PHE A 9 2.51 0.62 10.47
CA PHE A 9 2.93 0.09 9.18
C PHE A 9 1.79 -0.63 8.47
N LEU A 10 1.07 -1.51 9.16
CA LEU A 10 -0.07 -2.23 8.58
C LEU A 10 -1.20 -1.29 8.18
N ILE A 11 -1.52 -0.28 9.00
CA ILE A 11 -2.54 0.73 8.66
C ILE A 11 -2.13 1.49 7.39
N PHE A 12 -0.90 1.99 7.32
CA PHE A 12 -0.40 2.70 6.15
C PHE A 12 -0.35 1.82 4.89
N ALA A 13 0.09 0.58 5.03
CA ALA A 13 0.12 -0.39 3.94
C ALA A 13 -1.27 -0.65 3.40
N VAL A 14 -2.26 -0.91 4.26
CA VAL A 14 -3.65 -1.15 3.82
C VAL A 14 -4.23 0.09 3.14
N LEU A 15 -4.00 1.29 3.68
CA LEU A 15 -4.47 2.53 3.08
C LEU A 15 -3.87 2.77 1.69
N LEU A 16 -2.54 2.65 1.57
CA LEU A 16 -1.83 2.86 0.31
C LEU A 16 -2.17 1.80 -0.73
N VAL A 17 -2.28 0.52 -0.34
CA VAL A 17 -2.71 -0.56 -1.24
C VAL A 17 -4.14 -0.34 -1.70
N SER A 18 -5.06 -0.01 -0.80
CA SER A 18 -6.47 0.26 -1.17
C SER A 18 -6.58 1.43 -2.13
N LEU A 19 -5.84 2.51 -1.86
CA LEU A 19 -5.79 3.68 -2.73
C LEU A 19 -5.17 3.35 -4.10
N GLY A 20 -4.03 2.65 -4.10
CA GLY A 20 -3.37 2.22 -5.33
C GLY A 20 -4.24 1.29 -6.18
N PHE A 21 -4.96 0.38 -5.53
CA PHE A 21 -5.94 -0.49 -6.19
C PHE A 21 -7.12 0.30 -6.76
N ALA A 22 -7.70 1.23 -5.99
CA ALA A 22 -8.79 2.08 -6.48
C ALA A 22 -8.37 2.92 -7.70
N ILE A 23 -7.18 3.52 -7.66
CA ILE A 23 -6.61 4.26 -8.79
C ILE A 23 -6.36 3.32 -9.98
N GLY A 24 -5.77 2.14 -9.73
CA GLY A 24 -5.55 1.13 -10.77
C GLY A 24 -6.85 0.73 -11.45
N ALA A 25 -7.89 0.43 -10.68
CA ALA A 25 -9.22 0.07 -11.19
C ALA A 25 -9.92 1.20 -11.96
N MET A 26 -9.61 2.47 -11.68
CA MET A 26 -10.10 3.61 -12.46
C MET A 26 -9.35 3.79 -13.78
N LEU A 27 -8.06 3.43 -13.81
CA LEU A 27 -7.17 3.66 -14.96
C LEU A 27 -7.09 2.47 -15.92
N THR A 28 -7.41 1.27 -15.45
CA THR A 28 -7.36 0.05 -16.26
C THR A 28 -8.74 -0.61 -16.37
N PRO A 29 -8.98 -1.43 -17.40
CA PRO A 29 -10.22 -2.19 -17.52
C PRO A 29 -10.57 -2.97 -16.23
N PRO A 30 -11.85 -3.02 -15.83
CA PRO A 30 -12.30 -3.71 -14.62
C PRO A 30 -12.38 -5.24 -14.82
N ASP A 31 -11.48 -5.83 -15.60
CA ASP A 31 -11.42 -7.27 -15.82
C ASP A 31 -10.43 -7.94 -14.85
N PRO A 32 -10.69 -9.20 -14.42
CA PRO A 32 -9.87 -9.86 -13.41
C PRO A 32 -8.40 -10.05 -13.82
N PHE A 33 -8.12 -10.24 -15.10
CA PHE A 33 -6.75 -10.52 -15.57
C PHE A 33 -5.91 -9.25 -15.54
N THR A 34 -6.45 -8.14 -16.03
CA THR A 34 -5.78 -6.84 -15.96
C THR A 34 -5.58 -6.40 -14.51
N GLN A 35 -6.59 -6.55 -13.65
CA GLN A 35 -6.46 -6.23 -12.23
C GLN A 35 -5.44 -7.13 -11.52
N LEU A 36 -5.36 -8.42 -11.88
CA LEU A 36 -4.35 -9.32 -11.32
C LEU A 36 -2.92 -8.85 -11.65
N LEU A 37 -2.71 -8.26 -12.83
CA LEU A 37 -1.43 -7.71 -13.26
C LEU A 37 -1.10 -6.37 -12.60
N THR A 38 -2.10 -5.57 -12.21
CA THR A 38 -1.86 -4.28 -11.51
C THR A 38 -1.48 -4.48 -10.04
N VAL A 39 -2.03 -5.50 -9.37
CA VAL A 39 -1.73 -5.82 -7.96
C VAL A 39 -0.22 -5.91 -7.65
N PRO A 40 0.61 -6.70 -8.36
CA PRO A 40 2.04 -6.79 -8.06
C PRO A 40 2.75 -5.44 -8.20
N VAL A 41 2.37 -4.63 -9.19
CA VAL A 41 2.92 -3.27 -9.37
C VAL A 41 2.56 -2.38 -8.18
N ILE A 42 1.29 -2.41 -7.75
CA ILE A 42 0.81 -1.65 -6.57
C ILE A 42 1.58 -2.08 -5.32
N LEU A 43 1.74 -3.38 -5.08
CA LEU A 43 2.46 -3.89 -3.91
C LEU A 43 3.93 -3.50 -3.92
N LEU A 44 4.59 -3.57 -5.08
CA LEU A 44 6.00 -3.17 -5.25
C LEU A 44 6.23 -1.69 -4.93
N VAL A 45 5.23 -0.83 -5.06
CA VAL A 45 5.35 0.60 -4.73
C VAL A 45 4.88 0.89 -3.30
N THR A 46 3.71 0.40 -2.94
CA THR A 46 3.03 0.77 -1.69
C THR A 46 3.70 0.16 -0.45
N ILE A 47 4.25 -1.05 -0.53
CA ILE A 47 4.91 -1.69 0.61
C ILE A 47 6.23 -0.99 0.96
N PRO A 48 7.16 -0.73 0.01
CA PRO A 48 8.35 0.07 0.30
C PRO A 48 8.03 1.49 0.76
N LEU A 49 7.00 2.12 0.18
CA LEU A 49 6.58 3.46 0.58
C LEU A 49 6.07 3.48 2.03
N SER A 50 5.26 2.48 2.42
CA SER A 50 4.77 2.33 3.80
C SER A 50 5.93 2.14 4.78
N TYR A 51 6.91 1.31 4.40
CA TYR A 51 8.11 1.10 5.21
C TYR A 51 8.90 2.40 5.37
N TRP A 52 9.12 3.12 4.26
CA TRP A 52 9.86 4.38 4.27
C TRP A 52 9.20 5.43 5.15
N VAL A 53 7.89 5.59 5.06
CA VAL A 53 7.11 6.56 5.84
C VAL A 53 7.14 6.23 7.33
N VAL A 54 6.88 4.98 7.70
CA VAL A 54 6.71 4.60 9.12
C VAL A 54 8.06 4.44 9.83
N TYR A 55 9.02 3.78 9.20
CA TYR A 55 10.29 3.41 9.86
C TYR A 55 11.45 4.35 9.54
N LYS A 56 11.54 4.87 8.30
CA LYS A 56 12.74 5.63 7.88
C LYS A 56 12.57 7.14 8.03
N ARG A 57 11.39 7.68 7.71
CA ARG A 57 11.11 9.11 7.80
C ARG A 57 10.69 9.53 9.20
N GLY A 58 10.17 8.58 9.99
CA GLY A 58 9.66 8.80 11.35
C GLY A 58 8.49 9.75 11.33
N LEU A 59 7.25 9.24 11.38
CA LEU A 59 6.09 10.11 11.56
C LEU A 59 6.18 10.79 12.93
N PRO A 60 6.23 12.13 13.01
CA PRO A 60 6.03 12.82 14.26
C PRO A 60 4.62 12.52 14.74
N VAL A 61 4.53 11.96 15.94
CA VAL A 61 3.27 11.66 16.64
C VAL A 61 2.93 12.86 17.50
#